data_AF-A0A7J3TP73-F1
#
_entry.id   AF-A0A7J3TP73-F1
#
_cell.length_a   1.000
_cell.length_b   1.000
_cell.length_c   1.000
_cell.angle_alpha   90.00
_cell.angle_beta   90.00
_cell.angle_gamma   90.00
#
_symmetry.space_group_name_H-M   'P 1'
#
loop_
_entity.id
_entity.type
_entity.pdbx_description
1 polymer ?
#
loop_
_entity_poly.entity_id
_entity_poly.type
_entity_poly.pdbx_seq_one_letter_code
_entity_poly.pdbx_strand_id
1 'polypeptide(L)'
;MITLLDGFVDEPSCLGVPPYISPYVRYIAGAIRDAGEKYEYITIEEWRKGRKIKGDVLVILAGAVVPGRYLRGMPISFREFQEICKNFKGIKILVGSAARYGFRRGGGKSFIDGGRYVDYSVKKDGDAFLYELLNGEPVDRLRTKTEWRRWSVLGAEIAKQHPDYPQPLIAEIETYRGCVRWFTGGCSFCIEPLFRRPLFRDEDEIIKEVKALVAAGVVNFRIGGQSCFFSYKAKGIGESECPMPNVDAIKRLLESISKMQPKVLHIDNVNPSIVANWEEKSREITH
;
A
#
# COMPACT_ATOMS: atom_id res chain seq x y z
N MET A 1 -17.68 5.62 15.92
CA MET A 1 -17.50 5.61 14.44
C MET A 1 -16.02 5.79 14.10
N ILE A 2 -15.48 5.06 13.12
CA ILE A 2 -14.06 5.12 12.73
C ILE A 2 -13.91 6.01 11.48
N THR A 3 -12.93 6.92 11.48
CA THR A 3 -12.53 7.66 10.27
C THR A 3 -11.15 7.23 9.82
N LEU A 4 -11.04 6.79 8.57
CA LEU A 4 -9.78 6.53 7.88
C LEU A 4 -9.40 7.77 7.06
N LEU A 5 -8.43 8.52 7.58
CA LEU A 5 -7.83 9.65 6.90
C LEU A 5 -6.64 9.17 6.05
N ASP A 6 -6.82 9.19 4.73
CA ASP A 6 -5.75 8.92 3.77
C ASP A 6 -4.90 10.18 3.56
N GLY A 7 -3.76 10.20 4.24
CA GLY A 7 -2.71 11.19 4.08
C GLY A 7 -1.85 11.00 2.83
N PHE A 8 -2.21 10.02 1.99
CA PHE A 8 -1.48 9.50 0.86
C PHE A 8 -0.16 8.80 1.24
N VAL A 9 0.09 7.73 0.52
CA VAL A 9 1.33 6.97 0.54
C VAL A 9 2.12 7.35 -0.70
N ASP A 10 3.41 7.59 -0.53
CA ASP A 10 4.34 7.75 -1.65
C ASP A 10 5.66 7.09 -1.25
N GLU A 11 5.74 5.79 -1.52
CA GLU A 11 6.88 4.94 -1.24
C GLU A 11 7.48 4.49 -2.57
N PRO A 12 8.79 4.16 -2.64
CA PRO A 12 9.44 3.78 -3.90
C PRO A 12 8.75 2.65 -4.68
N SER A 13 8.02 1.78 -3.98
CA SER A 13 7.28 0.64 -4.51
C SER A 13 5.77 0.87 -4.57
N CYS A 14 5.20 1.88 -3.90
CA CYS A 14 3.76 1.96 -3.69
C CYS A 14 3.24 3.40 -3.78
N LEU A 15 2.25 3.63 -4.64
CA LEU A 15 1.62 4.93 -4.79
C LEU A 15 0.25 4.97 -4.10
N GLY A 16 -0.08 6.11 -3.53
CA GLY A 16 -1.40 6.43 -2.98
C GLY A 16 -1.78 7.90 -3.15
N VAL A 17 -0.92 8.69 -3.81
CA VAL A 17 -1.28 10.05 -4.22
C VAL A 17 -2.23 9.97 -5.43
N PRO A 18 -3.32 10.75 -5.48
CA PRO A 18 -4.25 10.79 -6.60
C PRO A 18 -3.55 10.82 -7.98
N PRO A 19 -3.96 9.96 -8.93
CA PRO A 19 -5.21 9.19 -8.93
C PRO A 19 -5.10 7.77 -8.34
N TYR A 20 -4.04 7.45 -7.59
CA TYR A 20 -3.83 6.10 -7.06
C TYR A 20 -4.55 5.88 -5.72
N ILE A 21 -5.07 4.66 -5.50
CA ILE A 21 -5.47 4.18 -4.18
C ILE A 21 -4.56 3.03 -3.75
N SER A 22 -3.85 3.25 -2.62
CA SER A 22 -2.86 2.30 -2.13
C SER A 22 -3.49 1.00 -1.62
N PRO A 23 -2.79 -0.15 -1.67
CA PRO A 23 -3.22 -1.37 -1.01
C PRO A 23 -3.41 -1.16 0.50
N TYR A 24 -2.58 -0.34 1.15
CA TYR A 24 -2.61 -0.16 2.60
C TYR A 24 -3.95 0.38 3.10
N VAL A 25 -4.47 1.44 2.46
CA VAL A 25 -5.77 2.02 2.86
C VAL A 25 -6.91 1.04 2.62
N ARG A 26 -6.82 0.24 1.56
CA ARG A 26 -7.79 -0.80 1.23
C ARG A 26 -7.75 -1.93 2.25
N TYR A 27 -6.58 -2.42 2.63
CA TYR A 27 -6.46 -3.50 3.60
C TYR A 27 -6.92 -3.07 4.99
N ILE A 28 -6.63 -1.83 5.39
CA ILE A 28 -7.14 -1.24 6.65
C ILE A 28 -8.67 -1.22 6.64
N ALA A 29 -9.28 -0.76 5.53
CA ALA A 29 -10.73 -0.79 5.37
C ALA A 29 -11.30 -2.21 5.42
N GLY A 30 -10.60 -3.17 4.80
CA GLY A 30 -10.95 -4.58 4.84
C GLY A 30 -10.94 -5.15 6.27
N ALA A 31 -9.94 -4.82 7.06
CA ALA A 31 -9.83 -5.22 8.46
C ALA A 31 -10.96 -4.63 9.32
N ILE A 32 -11.28 -3.34 9.14
CA ILE A 32 -12.39 -2.69 9.87
C ILE A 32 -13.73 -3.40 9.56
N ARG A 33 -13.98 -3.70 8.28
CA ARG A 33 -15.22 -4.41 7.87
C ARG A 33 -15.30 -5.82 8.41
N ASP A 34 -14.17 -6.53 8.41
CA ASP A 34 -14.07 -7.89 8.92
C ASP A 34 -14.30 -7.96 10.43
N ALA A 35 -13.96 -6.90 11.17
CA ALA A 35 -14.33 -6.72 12.57
C ALA A 35 -15.80 -6.33 12.78
N GLY A 36 -16.61 -6.19 11.71
CA GLY A 36 -18.03 -5.83 11.79
C GLY A 36 -18.30 -4.34 11.94
N GLU A 37 -17.26 -3.50 11.86
CA GLU A 37 -17.35 -2.06 12.11
C GLU A 37 -17.53 -1.24 10.83
N LYS A 38 -18.11 -0.04 11.00
CA LYS A 38 -18.27 0.94 9.92
C LYS A 38 -17.15 1.98 9.96
N TYR A 39 -16.72 2.42 8.79
CA TYR A 39 -15.77 3.50 8.63
C TYR A 39 -16.27 4.57 7.66
N GLU A 40 -15.74 5.78 7.84
CA GLU A 40 -15.74 6.85 6.85
C GLU A 40 -14.35 6.95 6.23
N TYR A 41 -14.26 7.08 4.90
CA TYR A 41 -13.02 7.43 4.22
C TYR A 41 -12.98 8.92 3.89
N ILE A 42 -11.85 9.55 4.24
CA ILE A 42 -11.56 10.96 3.96
C ILE A 42 -10.13 11.05 3.44
N THR A 43 -9.89 11.78 2.36
CA THR A 43 -8.53 12.12 1.91
C THR A 43 -8.03 13.40 2.58
N ILE A 44 -6.71 13.57 2.67
CA ILE A 44 -6.12 14.83 3.14
C ILE A 44 -6.55 16.04 2.30
N GLU A 45 -6.80 15.85 1.00
CA GLU A 45 -7.34 16.90 0.12
C GLU A 45 -8.75 17.33 0.52
N GLU A 46 -9.62 16.39 0.89
CA GLU A 46 -10.95 16.73 1.37
C GLU A 46 -10.92 17.44 2.72
N TRP A 47 -10.01 17.03 3.61
CA TRP A 47 -9.77 17.75 4.86
C TRP A 47 -9.29 19.19 4.59
N ARG A 48 -8.34 19.39 3.66
CA ARG A 48 -7.88 20.72 3.21
C ARG A 48 -9.04 21.57 2.66
N LYS A 49 -10.03 20.95 2.03
CA LYS A 49 -11.27 21.60 1.53
C LYS A 49 -12.32 21.83 2.63
N GLY A 50 -12.00 21.54 3.89
CA GLY A 50 -12.87 21.80 5.04
C GLY A 50 -13.77 20.64 5.46
N ARG A 51 -13.62 19.44 4.87
CA ARG A 51 -14.35 18.25 5.34
C ARG A 51 -13.92 17.93 6.76
N LYS A 52 -14.87 17.96 7.70
CA LYS A 52 -14.60 17.67 9.12
C LYS A 52 -14.43 16.18 9.33
N ILE A 53 -13.40 15.81 10.10
CA ILE A 53 -13.19 14.46 10.61
C ILE A 53 -14.18 14.22 11.75
N LYS A 54 -14.89 13.09 11.70
CA LYS A 54 -15.94 12.72 12.67
C LYS A 54 -15.59 11.40 13.38
N GLY A 55 -16.38 11.06 14.38
CA GLY A 55 -16.25 9.80 15.11
C GLY A 55 -15.24 9.87 16.26
N ASP A 56 -14.93 8.69 16.78
CA ASP A 56 -14.26 8.51 18.08
C ASP A 56 -12.88 7.86 17.91
N VAL A 57 -12.63 7.30 16.72
CA VAL A 57 -11.35 6.71 16.33
C VAL A 57 -10.93 7.30 14.99
N LEU A 58 -9.73 7.86 14.94
CA LEU A 58 -9.11 8.42 13.74
C LEU A 58 -7.87 7.60 13.39
N VAL A 59 -7.90 6.97 12.23
CA VAL A 59 -6.77 6.25 11.64
C VAL A 59 -6.16 7.14 10.58
N ILE A 60 -4.90 7.52 10.76
CA ILE A 60 -4.16 8.40 9.86
C ILE A 60 -3.13 7.55 9.12
N LEU A 61 -3.38 7.28 7.85
CA LEU A 61 -2.41 6.64 6.97
C LEU A 61 -1.48 7.72 6.40
N ALA A 62 -0.19 7.62 6.66
CA ALA A 62 0.80 8.55 6.10
C ALA A 62 2.06 7.82 5.63
N GLY A 63 2.45 8.10 4.38
CA GLY A 63 3.73 7.66 3.82
C GLY A 63 4.90 8.55 4.23
N ALA A 64 6.11 8.02 4.11
CA ALA A 64 7.35 8.74 4.31
C ALA A 64 7.65 9.50 3.01
N VAL A 65 7.37 10.80 3.00
CA VAL A 65 7.43 11.65 1.80
C VAL A 65 8.80 11.53 1.11
N VAL A 66 8.88 10.77 0.01
CA VAL A 66 10.01 10.83 -0.93
C VAL A 66 9.97 12.17 -1.67
N PRO A 67 11.11 12.71 -2.16
CA PRO A 67 11.07 13.97 -2.89
C PRO A 67 10.37 13.72 -4.24
N GLY A 68 9.15 14.22 -4.37
CA GLY A 68 8.34 14.07 -5.58
C GLY A 68 7.70 15.39 -6.00
N ARG A 69 7.44 15.53 -7.30
CA ARG A 69 6.53 16.54 -7.82
C ARG A 69 5.18 15.87 -8.03
N TYR A 70 4.18 16.29 -7.27
CA TYR A 70 2.83 15.73 -7.34
C TYR A 70 1.93 16.65 -8.17
N LEU A 71 1.19 16.06 -9.11
CA LEU A 71 0.35 16.83 -10.04
C LEU A 71 -1.05 17.12 -9.51
N ARG A 72 -1.62 16.23 -8.67
CA ARG A 72 -3.04 16.30 -8.28
C ARG A 72 -3.30 16.46 -6.78
N GLY A 73 -2.40 16.00 -5.92
CA GLY A 73 -2.55 16.11 -4.47
C GLY A 73 -1.19 15.99 -3.81
N MET A 74 -1.05 16.55 -2.61
CA MET A 74 0.19 16.42 -1.84
C MET A 74 -0.03 15.46 -0.67
N PRO A 75 0.94 14.58 -0.34
CA PRO A 75 0.90 13.87 0.93
C PRO A 75 0.72 14.81 2.12
N ILE A 76 0.16 14.28 3.21
CA ILE A 76 -0.03 15.01 4.46
C ILE A 76 1.31 15.54 4.98
N SER A 77 1.37 16.83 5.28
CA SER A 77 2.55 17.42 5.93
C SER A 77 2.52 17.17 7.43
N PHE A 78 3.69 17.21 8.06
CA PHE A 78 3.77 17.10 9.52
C PHE A 78 2.95 18.19 10.25
N ARG A 79 2.90 19.41 9.70
CA ARG A 79 2.14 20.52 10.29
C ARG A 79 0.63 20.22 10.28
N GLU A 80 0.12 19.70 9.17
CA GLU A 80 -1.29 19.32 9.04
C GLU A 80 -1.62 18.13 9.96
N PHE A 81 -0.73 17.14 10.01
CA PHE A 81 -0.84 16.03 10.96
C PHE A 81 -0.97 16.52 12.41
N GLN A 82 -0.11 17.45 12.84
CA GLN A 82 -0.18 18.05 14.18
C GLN A 82 -1.49 18.80 14.42
N GLU A 83 -1.94 19.57 13.43
CA GLU A 83 -3.20 20.32 13.51
C GLU A 83 -4.41 19.40 13.64
N ILE A 84 -4.46 18.33 12.83
CA ILE A 84 -5.49 17.29 12.90
C ILE A 84 -5.50 16.65 14.29
N CYS A 85 -4.33 16.20 14.77
CA CYS A 85 -4.22 15.53 16.07
C CYS A 85 -4.60 16.44 17.25
N LYS A 86 -4.30 17.74 17.17
CA LYS A 86 -4.65 18.71 18.22
C LYS A 86 -6.17 18.92 18.33
N ASN A 87 -6.87 18.91 17.19
CA ASN A 87 -8.30 19.21 17.12
C ASN A 87 -9.17 17.98 17.35
N PHE A 88 -8.71 16.78 16.96
CA PHE A 88 -9.46 15.54 17.16
C PHE A 88 -9.36 15.05 18.63
N LYS A 89 -10.49 14.75 19.26
CA LYS A 89 -10.57 14.38 20.69
C LYS A 89 -10.62 12.88 20.97
N GLY A 90 -10.89 12.06 19.96
CA GLY A 90 -10.93 10.61 20.09
C GLY A 90 -9.55 9.93 20.06
N ILE A 91 -9.56 8.61 19.94
CA ILE A 91 -8.37 7.77 19.78
C ILE A 91 -7.73 8.06 18.41
N LYS A 92 -6.44 8.38 18.41
CA LYS A 92 -5.65 8.70 17.21
C LYS A 92 -4.64 7.60 16.97
N ILE A 93 -4.61 7.08 15.75
CA ILE A 93 -3.77 5.96 15.35
C ILE A 93 -2.99 6.38 14.11
N LEU A 94 -1.66 6.44 14.20
CA LEU A 94 -0.78 6.69 13.05
C LEU A 94 -0.30 5.35 12.48
N VAL A 95 -0.52 5.17 11.18
CA VAL A 95 -0.11 3.97 10.42
C VAL A 95 0.66 4.36 9.15
N GLY A 96 1.27 3.39 8.47
CA GLY A 96 2.09 3.60 7.29
C GLY A 96 3.55 3.90 7.63
N SER A 97 4.40 4.12 6.63
CA SER A 97 5.83 4.28 6.86
C SER A 97 6.17 5.54 7.68
N ALA A 98 5.31 6.56 7.75
CA ALA A 98 5.48 7.70 8.66
C ALA A 98 5.36 7.30 10.14
N ALA A 99 4.56 6.27 10.46
CA ALA A 99 4.55 5.69 11.80
C ALA A 99 5.90 5.05 12.11
N ARG A 100 6.46 4.29 11.16
CA ARG A 100 7.72 3.54 11.39
C ARG A 100 8.97 4.42 11.39
N TYR A 101 9.07 5.35 10.46
CA TYR A 101 10.30 6.11 10.18
C TYR A 101 10.16 7.60 10.48
N GLY A 102 8.95 8.11 10.73
CA GLY A 102 8.67 9.51 10.96
C GLY A 102 8.34 10.29 9.68
N PHE A 103 8.00 11.56 9.86
CA PHE A 103 7.69 12.50 8.78
C PHE A 103 8.97 13.18 8.30
N ARG A 104 9.17 13.27 6.99
CA ARG A 104 10.35 13.94 6.44
C ARG A 104 10.18 15.46 6.48
N ARG A 105 11.15 16.18 7.06
CA ARG A 105 11.33 17.62 6.82
C ARG A 105 12.02 17.78 5.47
N GLY A 106 11.42 18.51 4.53
CA GLY A 106 12.06 18.79 3.24
C GLY A 106 13.51 19.30 3.38
N GLY A 107 14.34 19.03 2.37
CA GLY A 107 15.73 19.55 2.29
C GLY A 107 16.78 18.74 3.06
N GLY A 108 16.69 17.41 3.10
CA GLY A 108 17.76 16.55 3.65
C GLY A 108 17.85 16.53 5.18
N LYS A 109 16.82 16.99 5.89
CA LYS A 109 16.77 17.02 7.36
C LYS A 109 16.30 15.69 7.95
N SER A 110 16.58 15.49 9.24
CA SER A 110 16.14 14.34 10.03
C SER A 110 14.61 14.16 10.01
N PHE A 111 14.19 12.91 10.15
CA PHE A 111 12.78 12.55 10.32
C PHE A 111 12.25 13.06 11.66
N ILE A 112 10.99 13.51 11.67
CA ILE A 112 10.29 13.89 12.90
C ILE A 112 9.35 12.76 13.29
N ASP A 113 9.51 12.25 14.51
CA ASP A 113 8.58 11.28 15.06
C ASP A 113 7.21 11.91 15.34
N GLY A 114 6.17 11.33 14.75
CA GLY A 114 4.77 11.70 14.97
C GLY A 114 4.14 11.00 16.18
N GLY A 115 4.79 10.00 16.77
CA GLY A 115 4.22 9.13 17.80
C GLY A 115 3.68 9.87 19.02
N ARG A 116 4.32 10.98 19.44
CA ARG A 116 3.88 11.78 20.59
C ARG A 116 2.55 12.52 20.41
N TYR A 117 1.99 12.55 19.21
CA TYR A 117 0.74 13.25 18.89
C TYR A 117 -0.47 12.31 18.83
N VAL A 118 -0.22 11.00 18.93
CA VAL A 118 -1.23 9.97 18.75
C VAL A 118 -1.23 9.02 19.93
N ASP A 119 -2.34 8.32 20.13
CA ASP A 119 -2.48 7.33 21.18
C ASP A 119 -1.74 6.04 20.80
N TYR A 120 -1.71 5.72 19.49
CA TYR A 120 -0.97 4.59 18.95
C TYR A 120 -0.16 4.97 17.70
N SER A 121 1.12 4.60 17.68
CA SER A 121 1.99 4.70 16.50
C SER A 121 2.40 3.30 16.04
N VAL A 122 1.68 2.79 15.04
CA VAL A 122 1.78 1.38 14.60
C VAL A 122 2.97 1.21 13.66
N LYS A 123 3.98 0.45 14.10
CA LYS A 123 5.24 0.32 13.35
C LYS A 123 5.20 -0.83 12.33
N LYS A 124 4.24 -1.75 12.43
CA LYS A 124 4.02 -2.86 11.48
C LYS A 124 2.77 -2.61 10.62
N ASP A 125 1.80 -3.52 10.63
CA ASP A 125 0.66 -3.51 9.72
C ASP A 125 -0.55 -2.85 10.39
N GLY A 126 -0.97 -1.68 9.86
CA GLY A 126 -2.09 -0.91 10.40
C GLY A 126 -3.43 -1.64 10.34
N ASP A 127 -3.62 -2.49 9.32
CA ASP A 127 -4.77 -3.36 9.16
C ASP A 127 -4.83 -4.45 10.26
N ALA A 128 -3.71 -5.12 10.53
CA ALA A 128 -3.64 -6.10 11.61
C ALA A 128 -3.84 -5.45 12.99
N PHE A 129 -3.20 -4.31 13.23
CA PHE A 129 -3.35 -3.58 14.48
C PHE A 129 -4.81 -3.16 14.72
N LEU A 130 -5.49 -2.63 13.71
CA LEU A 130 -6.90 -2.26 13.87
C LEU A 130 -7.80 -3.45 14.12
N TYR A 131 -7.57 -4.57 13.43
CA TYR A 131 -8.38 -5.76 13.67
C TYR A 131 -8.28 -6.23 15.13
N GLU A 132 -7.08 -6.22 15.70
CA GLU A 132 -6.84 -6.56 17.11
C GLU A 132 -7.51 -5.55 18.06
N LEU A 133 -7.30 -4.26 17.84
CA LEU A 133 -7.92 -3.20 18.64
C LEU A 133 -9.45 -3.30 18.67
N LEU A 134 -10.08 -3.68 17.54
CA LEU A 134 -11.53 -3.77 17.44
C LEU A 134 -12.10 -5.07 18.01
N ASN A 135 -11.28 -6.13 18.18
CA ASN A 135 -11.72 -7.43 18.70
C ASN A 135 -11.14 -7.76 20.09
N GLY A 136 -10.36 -6.86 20.69
CA GLY A 136 -9.73 -7.08 21.98
C GLY A 136 -8.59 -6.10 22.26
N GLU A 137 -7.43 -6.66 22.60
CA GLU A 137 -6.25 -5.87 22.99
C GLU A 137 -5.42 -5.47 21.76
N PRO A 138 -4.98 -4.20 21.65
CA PRO A 138 -4.18 -3.76 20.52
C PRO A 138 -2.80 -4.44 20.49
N VAL A 139 -2.48 -5.11 19.39
CA VAL A 139 -1.18 -5.74 19.17
C VAL A 139 -0.55 -5.23 17.86
N ASP A 140 0.62 -4.61 17.97
CA ASP A 140 1.41 -4.21 16.80
C ASP A 140 2.13 -5.44 16.21
N ARG A 141 1.51 -6.07 15.21
CA ARG A 141 2.00 -7.27 14.51
C ARG A 141 1.93 -7.12 13.00
N LEU A 142 2.60 -8.04 12.30
CA LEU A 142 2.39 -8.20 10.87
C LEU A 142 1.09 -8.99 10.65
N ARG A 143 0.41 -8.71 9.54
CA ARG A 143 -0.71 -9.52 9.06
C ARG A 143 -0.23 -10.90 8.62
N THR A 144 -1.07 -11.88 8.83
CA THR A 144 -0.89 -13.23 8.29
C THR A 144 -1.30 -13.27 6.81
N LYS A 145 -0.92 -14.33 6.09
CA LYS A 145 -1.37 -14.53 4.69
C LYS A 145 -2.90 -14.63 4.58
N THR A 146 -3.53 -15.34 5.52
CA THR A 146 -4.99 -15.51 5.56
C THR A 146 -5.71 -14.17 5.68
N GLU A 147 -5.22 -13.31 6.58
CA GLU A 147 -5.74 -11.96 6.77
C GLU A 147 -5.51 -11.10 5.53
N TRP A 148 -4.31 -11.14 4.95
CA TRP A 148 -4.01 -10.40 3.72
C TRP A 148 -4.96 -10.77 2.59
N ARG A 149 -5.14 -12.07 2.31
CA ARG A 149 -6.11 -12.57 1.31
C ARG A 149 -7.53 -12.07 1.57
N ARG A 150 -7.96 -12.08 2.84
CA ARG A 150 -9.33 -11.71 3.23
C ARG A 150 -9.56 -10.21 3.13
N TRP A 151 -8.68 -9.41 3.72
CA TRP A 151 -8.82 -7.96 3.80
C TRP A 151 -8.56 -7.27 2.45
N SER A 152 -7.76 -7.86 1.56
CA SER A 152 -7.61 -7.34 0.19
C SER A 152 -8.92 -7.35 -0.59
N VAL A 153 -9.76 -8.38 -0.39
CA VAL A 153 -11.07 -8.52 -1.04
C VAL A 153 -12.10 -7.63 -0.36
N LEU A 154 -12.23 -7.71 0.97
CA LEU A 154 -13.20 -6.90 1.74
C LEU A 154 -12.94 -5.39 1.59
N GLY A 155 -11.67 -5.02 1.46
CA GLY A 155 -11.21 -3.65 1.30
C GLY A 155 -11.53 -3.03 -0.05
N ALA A 156 -11.93 -3.80 -1.07
CA ALA A 156 -12.18 -3.28 -2.42
C ALA A 156 -13.29 -2.19 -2.44
N GLU A 157 -14.28 -2.30 -1.56
CA GLU A 157 -15.42 -1.38 -1.49
C GLU A 157 -15.04 0.07 -1.14
N ILE A 158 -13.92 0.30 -0.45
CA ILE A 158 -13.48 1.68 -0.15
C ILE A 158 -13.18 2.50 -1.40
N ALA A 159 -12.85 1.83 -2.52
CA ALA A 159 -12.58 2.51 -3.79
C ALA A 159 -13.73 3.44 -4.20
N LYS A 160 -14.99 3.06 -3.91
CA LYS A 160 -16.19 3.86 -4.21
C LYS A 160 -16.25 5.21 -3.47
N GLN A 161 -15.51 5.34 -2.37
CA GLN A 161 -15.43 6.57 -1.57
C GLN A 161 -14.28 7.48 -2.02
N HIS A 162 -13.42 7.03 -2.94
CA HIS A 162 -12.29 7.82 -3.40
C HIS A 162 -12.75 8.99 -4.29
N PRO A 163 -12.21 10.23 -4.14
CA PRO A 163 -12.61 11.37 -4.95
C PRO A 163 -12.49 11.18 -6.48
N ASP A 164 -11.52 10.38 -6.91
CA ASP A 164 -11.32 10.02 -8.32
C ASP A 164 -12.13 8.78 -8.79
N TYR A 165 -13.02 8.24 -7.97
CA TYR A 165 -13.88 7.12 -8.38
C TYR A 165 -15.03 7.59 -9.30
N PRO A 166 -15.41 6.80 -10.34
CA PRO A 166 -14.74 5.59 -10.82
C PRO A 166 -13.54 5.88 -11.73
N GLN A 167 -13.42 7.12 -12.21
CA GLN A 167 -12.36 7.59 -13.09
C GLN A 167 -11.89 8.99 -12.64
N PRO A 168 -10.58 9.26 -12.61
CA PRO A 168 -9.48 8.47 -13.17
C PRO A 168 -8.82 7.45 -12.21
N LEU A 169 -9.49 7.02 -11.12
CA LEU A 169 -8.92 6.14 -10.09
C LEU A 169 -8.13 4.94 -10.64
N ILE A 170 -6.93 4.70 -10.08
CA ILE A 170 -6.07 3.54 -10.36
C ILE A 170 -5.83 2.77 -9.06
N ALA A 171 -6.22 1.50 -9.01
CA ALA A 171 -5.93 0.65 -7.86
C ALA A 171 -4.55 0.00 -7.97
N GLU A 172 -3.74 0.16 -6.93
CA GLU A 172 -2.44 -0.50 -6.77
C GLU A 172 -2.62 -1.92 -6.24
N ILE A 173 -1.96 -2.90 -6.87
CA ILE A 173 -2.10 -4.33 -6.59
C ILE A 173 -0.74 -4.95 -6.23
N GLU A 174 -0.53 -5.16 -4.93
CA GLU A 174 0.70 -5.75 -4.38
C GLU A 174 0.80 -7.23 -4.73
N THR A 175 1.93 -7.66 -5.30
CA THR A 175 2.19 -9.09 -5.60
C THR A 175 2.97 -9.79 -4.51
N TYR A 176 3.83 -9.07 -3.80
CA TYR A 176 4.61 -9.58 -2.69
C TYR A 176 5.17 -8.44 -1.83
N ARG A 177 5.47 -8.75 -0.57
CA ARG A 177 6.16 -7.84 0.36
C ARG A 177 7.63 -8.21 0.48
N GLY A 178 8.51 -7.22 0.58
CA GLY A 178 9.94 -7.43 0.77
C GLY A 178 10.73 -7.30 -0.52
N CYS A 179 11.99 -7.70 -0.51
CA CYS A 179 12.87 -7.52 -1.67
C CYS A 179 13.74 -8.74 -1.86
N VAL A 180 13.96 -9.16 -3.11
CA VAL A 180 14.87 -10.29 -3.44
C VAL A 180 16.33 -10.03 -3.07
N ARG A 181 16.68 -8.78 -2.75
CA ARG A 181 18.00 -8.33 -2.30
C ARG A 181 18.07 -8.09 -0.79
N TRP A 182 17.18 -8.69 0.00
CA TRP A 182 17.12 -8.48 1.46
C TRP A 182 18.43 -8.84 2.19
N PHE A 183 19.17 -9.83 1.67
CA PHE A 183 20.37 -10.36 2.31
C PHE A 183 21.63 -9.53 2.03
N THR A 184 21.58 -8.59 1.07
CA THR A 184 22.65 -7.65 0.75
C THR A 184 22.33 -6.21 1.16
N GLY A 185 21.14 -5.97 1.73
CA GLY A 185 20.65 -4.63 2.10
C GLY A 185 19.93 -3.88 0.98
N GLY A 186 19.96 -4.37 -0.27
CA GLY A 186 19.23 -3.80 -1.41
C GLY A 186 19.65 -2.38 -1.81
N CYS A 187 18.70 -1.57 -2.28
CA CYS A 187 18.97 -0.18 -2.69
C CYS A 187 18.98 0.76 -1.49
N SER A 188 19.91 1.72 -1.46
CA SER A 188 20.08 2.69 -0.36
C SER A 188 18.86 3.57 -0.06
N PHE A 189 17.97 3.74 -1.04
CA PHE A 189 16.76 4.55 -0.94
C PHE A 189 15.48 3.73 -0.70
N CYS A 190 15.58 2.39 -0.67
CA CYS A 190 14.42 1.50 -0.69
C CYS A 190 14.16 0.92 0.70
N ILE A 191 12.90 0.94 1.13
CA ILE A 191 12.48 0.33 2.40
C ILE A 191 12.22 -1.18 2.27
N GLU A 192 12.05 -1.69 1.04
CA GLU A 192 11.65 -3.09 0.81
C GLU A 192 12.58 -4.14 1.41
N PRO A 193 13.92 -4.01 1.35
CA PRO A 193 14.84 -4.94 2.01
C PRO A 193 14.60 -5.08 3.51
N LEU A 194 14.06 -4.05 4.17
CA LEU A 194 13.78 -4.05 5.61
C LEU A 194 12.59 -4.94 5.99
N PHE A 195 11.75 -5.33 5.02
CA PHE A 195 10.70 -6.34 5.23
C PHE A 195 11.21 -7.78 5.08
N ARG A 196 12.53 -7.97 4.92
CA ARG A 196 13.22 -9.27 4.84
C ARG A 196 12.86 -10.06 3.57
N ARG A 197 12.98 -11.38 3.64
CA ARG A 197 12.74 -12.32 2.54
C ARG A 197 11.35 -12.08 1.93
N PRO A 198 11.23 -12.03 0.59
CA PRO A 198 9.96 -11.81 -0.08
C PRO A 198 8.87 -12.78 0.37
N LEU A 199 7.71 -12.22 0.72
CA LEU A 199 6.48 -12.96 1.00
C LEU A 199 5.54 -12.82 -0.19
N PHE A 200 5.57 -13.82 -1.09
CA PHE A 200 4.73 -13.83 -2.28
C PHE A 200 3.27 -14.18 -1.96
N ARG A 201 2.35 -13.45 -2.60
CA ARG A 201 0.94 -13.81 -2.71
C ARG A 201 0.76 -14.85 -3.82
N ASP A 202 -0.35 -15.57 -3.77
CA ASP A 202 -0.72 -16.49 -4.85
C ASP A 202 -1.54 -15.80 -5.93
N GLU A 203 -1.38 -16.24 -7.18
CA GLU A 203 -2.07 -15.65 -8.35
C GLU A 203 -3.59 -15.61 -8.11
N ASP A 204 -4.18 -16.70 -7.62
CA ASP A 204 -5.62 -16.80 -7.35
C ASP A 204 -6.11 -15.79 -6.30
N GLU A 205 -5.27 -15.43 -5.33
CA GLU A 205 -5.61 -14.46 -4.29
C GLU A 205 -5.60 -13.04 -4.86
N ILE A 206 -4.59 -12.73 -5.69
CA ILE A 206 -4.52 -11.45 -6.41
C ILE A 206 -5.70 -11.32 -7.38
N ILE A 207 -6.01 -12.37 -8.13
CA ILE A 207 -7.14 -12.42 -9.06
C ILE A 207 -8.47 -12.18 -8.33
N LYS A 208 -8.65 -12.73 -7.12
CA LYS A 208 -9.85 -12.48 -6.30
C LYS A 208 -9.98 -11.03 -5.87
N GLU A 209 -8.88 -10.39 -5.48
CA GLU A 209 -8.87 -8.97 -5.16
C GLU A 209 -9.22 -8.11 -6.38
N VAL A 210 -8.60 -8.38 -7.54
CA VAL A 210 -8.90 -7.64 -8.77
C VAL A 210 -10.36 -7.81 -9.17
N LYS A 211 -10.92 -9.03 -9.09
CA LYS A 211 -12.36 -9.25 -9.31
C LYS A 211 -13.24 -8.44 -8.38
N ALA A 212 -12.88 -8.33 -7.10
CA ALA A 212 -13.62 -7.54 -6.13
C ALA A 212 -13.56 -6.03 -6.45
N LEU A 213 -12.40 -5.53 -6.91
CA LEU A 213 -12.25 -4.15 -7.36
C LEU A 213 -13.03 -3.87 -8.65
N VAL A 214 -13.03 -4.79 -9.61
CA VAL A 214 -13.87 -4.71 -10.82
C VAL A 214 -15.35 -4.67 -10.45
N ALA A 215 -15.80 -5.55 -9.55
CA ALA A 215 -17.17 -5.55 -9.03
C ALA A 215 -17.50 -4.25 -8.28
N ALA A 216 -16.50 -3.62 -7.65
CA ALA A 216 -16.63 -2.31 -7.03
C ALA A 216 -16.59 -1.14 -8.02
N GLY A 217 -16.40 -1.39 -9.33
CA GLY A 217 -16.42 -0.38 -10.41
C GLY A 217 -15.06 0.19 -10.81
N VAL A 218 -13.96 -0.34 -10.27
CA VAL A 218 -12.60 0.07 -10.66
C VAL A 218 -12.21 -0.60 -11.97
N VAL A 219 -11.67 0.18 -12.91
CA VAL A 219 -11.28 -0.34 -14.23
C VAL A 219 -9.83 -0.01 -14.63
N ASN A 220 -9.08 0.72 -13.79
CA ASN A 220 -7.66 0.97 -14.01
C ASN A 220 -6.85 0.34 -12.87
N PHE A 221 -5.79 -0.39 -13.23
CA PHE A 221 -4.95 -1.11 -12.28
C PHE A 221 -3.48 -0.85 -12.53
N ARG A 222 -2.70 -0.87 -11.45
CA ARG A 222 -1.25 -0.90 -11.46
C ARG A 222 -0.80 -2.05 -10.58
N ILE A 223 -0.05 -2.98 -11.13
CA ILE A 223 0.58 -4.07 -10.37
C ILE A 223 1.86 -3.51 -9.76
N GLY A 224 1.71 -2.87 -8.61
CA GLY A 224 2.77 -2.25 -7.82
C GLY A 224 2.67 -2.61 -6.36
N GLY A 225 3.52 -2.03 -5.52
CA GLY A 225 3.67 -2.40 -4.10
C GLY A 225 4.74 -3.46 -3.87
N GLN A 226 5.55 -3.78 -4.89
CA GLN A 226 6.65 -4.74 -4.79
C GLN A 226 7.98 -4.16 -5.26
N SER A 227 9.09 -4.77 -4.85
CA SER A 227 10.44 -4.26 -5.15
C SER A 227 10.90 -4.42 -6.61
N CYS A 228 10.32 -5.37 -7.36
CA CYS A 228 10.62 -5.69 -8.75
C CYS A 228 9.56 -6.67 -9.28
N PHE A 229 8.74 -6.26 -10.25
CA PHE A 229 7.67 -7.14 -10.76
C PHE A 229 8.21 -8.43 -11.39
N PHE A 230 9.34 -8.39 -12.09
CA PHE A 230 9.95 -9.59 -12.71
C PHE A 230 10.50 -10.59 -11.69
N SER A 231 10.63 -10.18 -10.43
CA SER A 231 11.00 -11.07 -9.33
C SER A 231 9.83 -11.84 -8.73
N TYR A 232 8.60 -11.61 -9.20
CA TYR A 232 7.41 -12.31 -8.70
C TYR A 232 7.57 -13.84 -8.86
N LYS A 233 7.59 -14.55 -7.72
CA LYS A 233 7.81 -16.00 -7.62
C LYS A 233 9.05 -16.51 -8.38
N ALA A 234 10.08 -15.67 -8.52
CA ALA A 234 11.33 -16.01 -9.20
C ALA A 234 12.03 -17.23 -8.55
N LYS A 235 12.85 -17.92 -9.33
CA LYS A 235 13.61 -19.12 -8.91
C LYS A 235 15.00 -18.71 -8.41
N GLY A 236 15.54 -19.40 -7.41
CA GLY A 236 16.84 -19.08 -6.81
C GLY A 236 16.82 -17.90 -5.81
N ILE A 237 15.68 -17.67 -5.16
CA ILE A 237 15.50 -16.56 -4.19
C ILE A 237 16.41 -16.76 -2.97
N GLY A 238 17.41 -15.87 -2.85
CA GLY A 238 18.40 -15.89 -1.77
C GLY A 238 19.77 -16.43 -2.18
N GLU A 239 19.89 -16.95 -3.40
CA GLU A 239 21.16 -17.43 -3.97
C GLU A 239 21.92 -16.31 -4.68
N SER A 240 21.19 -15.35 -5.27
CA SER A 240 21.74 -14.19 -5.98
C SER A 240 20.82 -12.98 -5.82
N GLU A 241 21.37 -11.77 -5.98
CA GLU A 241 20.59 -10.54 -6.09
C GLU A 241 19.70 -10.51 -7.34
N CYS A 242 20.03 -11.33 -8.34
CA CYS A 242 19.35 -11.43 -9.63
C CYS A 242 18.72 -12.83 -9.84
N PRO A 243 17.71 -13.24 -9.05
CA PRO A 243 17.03 -14.52 -9.24
C PRO A 243 16.36 -14.62 -10.63
N MET A 244 16.24 -15.84 -11.14
CA MET A 244 15.69 -16.09 -12.47
C MET A 244 14.16 -15.82 -12.51
N PRO A 245 13.67 -14.96 -13.41
CA PRO A 245 12.24 -14.69 -13.55
C PRO A 245 11.39 -15.94 -13.75
N ASN A 246 10.23 -15.98 -13.11
CA ASN A 246 9.26 -17.05 -13.29
C ASN A 246 8.21 -16.63 -14.33
N VAL A 247 8.57 -16.81 -15.60
CA VAL A 247 7.75 -16.40 -16.74
C VAL A 247 6.32 -16.95 -16.64
N ASP A 248 6.16 -18.22 -16.31
CA ASP A 248 4.83 -18.85 -16.25
C ASP A 248 3.93 -18.22 -15.19
N ALA A 249 4.47 -17.92 -14.00
CA ALA A 249 3.70 -17.26 -12.94
C ALA A 249 3.28 -15.85 -13.31
N ILE A 250 4.17 -15.09 -13.95
CA ILE A 250 3.90 -13.73 -14.40
C ILE A 250 2.86 -13.74 -15.54
N LYS A 251 3.02 -14.61 -16.54
CA LYS A 251 2.06 -14.76 -17.65
C LYS A 251 0.67 -15.13 -17.14
N ARG A 252 0.55 -16.15 -16.29
CA ARG A 252 -0.74 -16.54 -15.71
C ARG A 252 -1.43 -15.37 -15.00
N LEU A 253 -0.66 -14.58 -14.24
CA LEU A 253 -1.19 -13.41 -13.53
C LEU A 253 -1.69 -12.33 -14.50
N LEU A 254 -0.84 -11.91 -15.44
CA LEU A 254 -1.16 -10.86 -16.41
C LEU A 254 -2.31 -11.24 -17.32
N GLU A 255 -2.31 -12.46 -17.88
CA GLU A 255 -3.39 -12.96 -18.73
C GLU A 255 -4.73 -13.01 -17.97
N SER A 256 -4.71 -13.44 -16.71
CA SER A 256 -5.92 -13.53 -15.89
C SER A 256 -6.52 -12.16 -15.60
N ILE A 257 -5.68 -11.16 -15.32
CA ILE A 257 -6.13 -9.77 -15.10
C ILE A 257 -6.60 -9.16 -16.44
N SER A 258 -5.85 -9.39 -17.53
CA SER A 258 -6.19 -8.87 -18.87
C SER A 258 -7.54 -9.39 -19.38
N LYS A 259 -7.89 -10.65 -19.09
CA LYS A 259 -9.22 -11.23 -19.40
C LYS A 259 -10.39 -10.49 -18.74
N MET A 260 -10.15 -9.73 -17.66
CA MET A 260 -11.16 -8.88 -17.03
C MET A 260 -11.35 -7.54 -17.77
N GLN A 261 -10.61 -7.32 -18.86
CA GLN A 261 -10.67 -6.14 -19.72
C GLN A 261 -10.51 -4.81 -18.95
N PRO A 262 -9.43 -4.65 -18.16
CA PRO A 262 -9.15 -3.36 -17.54
C PRO A 262 -8.91 -2.31 -18.64
N LYS A 263 -9.37 -1.08 -18.39
CA LYS A 263 -9.11 0.06 -19.28
C LYS A 263 -7.62 0.41 -19.31
N VAL A 264 -6.95 0.24 -18.17
CA VAL A 264 -5.51 0.44 -18.02
C VAL A 264 -4.95 -0.66 -17.10
N LEU A 265 -3.87 -1.29 -17.54
CA LEU A 265 -3.08 -2.22 -16.72
C LEU A 265 -1.60 -1.83 -16.81
N HIS A 266 -1.08 -1.26 -15.74
CA HIS A 266 0.34 -0.95 -15.60
C HIS A 266 1.04 -2.01 -14.75
N ILE A 267 2.33 -2.21 -14.98
CA ILE A 267 3.22 -2.88 -14.03
C ILE A 267 4.15 -1.85 -13.42
N ASP A 268 4.48 -2.03 -12.14
CA ASP A 268 5.53 -1.27 -11.46
C ASP A 268 6.92 -1.84 -11.77
N ASN A 269 7.93 -1.27 -11.11
CA ASN A 269 9.31 -1.28 -11.54
C ASN A 269 9.84 -2.68 -11.83
N VAL A 270 10.73 -2.70 -12.81
CA VAL A 270 11.51 -3.86 -13.16
C VAL A 270 12.95 -3.49 -12.86
N ASN A 271 13.63 -4.31 -12.07
CA ASN A 271 15.04 -4.09 -11.79
C ASN A 271 15.84 -4.33 -13.08
N PRO A 272 16.56 -3.33 -13.62
CA PRO A 272 17.33 -3.49 -14.85
C PRO A 272 18.40 -4.58 -14.75
N SER A 273 18.94 -4.85 -13.56
CA SER A 273 19.88 -5.94 -13.36
C SER A 273 19.23 -7.32 -13.58
N ILE A 274 17.95 -7.49 -13.25
CA ILE A 274 17.21 -8.73 -13.55
C ILE A 274 17.09 -8.91 -15.07
N VAL A 275 16.74 -7.83 -15.78
CA VAL A 275 16.59 -7.85 -17.23
C VAL A 275 17.91 -8.19 -17.92
N ALA A 276 19.00 -7.54 -17.52
CA ALA A 276 20.33 -7.75 -18.10
C ALA A 276 20.88 -9.17 -17.85
N ASN A 277 20.55 -9.80 -16.71
CA ASN A 277 21.00 -11.16 -16.42
C ASN A 277 20.11 -12.23 -17.05
N TRP A 278 18.86 -11.90 -17.38
CA TRP A 278 17.86 -12.84 -17.88
C TRP A 278 17.11 -12.28 -19.08
N GLU A 279 17.84 -11.86 -20.11
CA GLU A 279 17.28 -11.15 -21.27
C GLU A 279 16.20 -11.97 -22.00
N GLU A 280 16.47 -13.24 -22.29
CA GLU A 280 15.52 -14.12 -22.98
C GLU A 280 14.22 -14.28 -22.18
N LYS A 281 14.32 -14.60 -20.89
CA LYS A 281 13.16 -14.74 -20.00
C LYS A 281 12.40 -13.42 -19.83
N SER A 282 13.11 -12.30 -19.84
CA SER A 282 12.52 -10.97 -19.76
C SER A 282 11.73 -10.63 -21.03
N ARG A 283 12.26 -10.99 -22.21
CA ARG A 283 11.54 -10.85 -23.49
C ARG A 283 10.27 -11.69 -23.49
N GLU A 284 10.34 -12.93 -23.01
CA GLU A 284 9.17 -13.82 -22.92
C GLU A 284 8.03 -13.20 -22.09
N ILE A 285 8.32 -12.39 -21.07
CA ILE A 285 7.29 -11.71 -20.23
C ILE A 285 6.62 -10.56 -20.98
N THR A 286 7.35 -9.88 -21.87
CA THR A 286 6.87 -8.69 -22.59
C THR A 286 6.09 -8.98 -23.87
N HIS A 287 6.09 -10.24 -24.32
CA HIS A 287 5.37 -10.73 -25.51
C HIS A 287 4.14 -11.53 -25.11
#